data_AF-A0A2V9QGB3-F1
#
_entry.id   AF-A0A2V9QGB3-F1
#
_cell.length_a   1.000
_cell.length_b   1.000
_cell.length_c   1.000
_cell.angle_alpha   90.00
_cell.angle_beta   90.00
_cell.angle_gamma   90.00
#
_symmetry.space_group_name_H-M   'P 1'
#
loop_
_entity.id
_entity.type
_entity.pdbx_description
1 polymer ?
#
loop_
_entity_poly.entity_id
_entity_poly.type
_entity_poly.pdbx_seq_one_letter_code
_entity_poly.pdbx_strand_id
1 'polypeptide(L)'
;MDAPQERRHYPRVKVKIPVELHLSAGSPQHTSIDEISLCGCYIETMMGYSQGLAWSVDASVKALVTTRVGDDGPTDALGKNLR
;
A
#
# COMPACT_ATOMS: atom_id res chain seq x y z
N MET A 1 -8.15 4.40 30.74
CA MET A 1 -7.29 3.61 29.84
C MET A 1 -7.02 4.49 28.65
N ASP A 2 -5.81 5.00 28.52
CA ASP A 2 -5.43 5.79 27.36
C ASP A 2 -5.42 4.89 26.12
N ALA A 3 -5.86 5.44 24.99
CA ALA A 3 -5.83 4.71 23.73
C ALA A 3 -4.37 4.30 23.42
N PRO A 4 -4.14 3.09 22.88
CA PRO A 4 -2.79 2.69 22.48
C PRO A 4 -2.23 3.72 21.50
N GLN A 5 -1.08 4.28 21.83
CA GLN A 5 -0.39 5.22 20.96
C GLN A 5 -0.02 4.52 19.64
N GLU A 6 -0.36 5.12 18.51
CA GLU A 6 0.06 4.63 17.20
C GLU A 6 1.60 4.70 17.11
N ARG A 7 2.22 3.56 16.80
CA ARG A 7 3.69 3.39 16.78
C ARG A 7 4.26 3.33 15.36
N ARG A 8 3.41 3.21 14.34
CA ARG A 8 3.85 3.07 12.94
C ARG A 8 4.31 4.42 12.40
N HIS A 9 5.49 4.42 11.77
CA HIS A 9 6.06 5.60 11.11
C HIS A 9 5.34 5.96 9.80
N TYR A 10 4.78 4.97 9.11
CA TYR A 10 4.08 5.16 7.85
C TYR A 10 2.62 4.71 7.95
N PRO A 11 1.67 5.51 7.43
CA PRO A 11 0.28 5.10 7.35
C PRO A 11 0.18 3.86 6.44
N ARG A 12 -0.80 3.02 6.76
CA ARG A 12 -1.14 1.84 5.96
C ARG A 12 -2.46 2.07 5.24
N VAL A 13 -2.52 1.63 4.00
CA VAL A 13 -3.74 1.57 3.21
C VAL A 13 -4.21 0.13 3.19
N LYS A 14 -5.47 -0.10 3.57
CA LYS A 14 -6.12 -1.40 3.40
C LYS A 14 -6.40 -1.61 1.92
N VAL A 15 -5.85 -2.69 1.37
CA VAL A 15 -5.95 -3.01 -0.06
C VAL A 15 -5.75 -4.51 -0.22
N LYS A 16 -6.41 -5.11 -1.22
CA LYS A 16 -6.18 -6.51 -1.60
C LYS A 16 -5.38 -6.55 -2.89
N ILE A 17 -4.08 -6.86 -2.79
CA ILE A 17 -3.18 -6.97 -3.95
C ILE A 17 -2.71 -8.42 -4.05
N PRO A 18 -3.04 -9.15 -5.13
CA PRO A 18 -2.47 -10.47 -5.38
C PRO A 18 -0.95 -10.39 -5.56
N VAL A 19 -0.22 -11.28 -4.90
CA VAL A 19 1.24 -11.33 -4.94
C VAL A 19 1.76 -12.76 -5.00
N GLU A 20 2.98 -12.88 -5.51
CA GLU A 20 3.78 -14.10 -5.40
C GLU A 20 4.86 -13.88 -4.33
N LEU A 21 4.87 -14.76 -3.33
CA LEU A 21 5.83 -14.74 -2.23
C LEU A 21 6.92 -15.76 -2.51
N HIS A 22 8.17 -15.31 -2.55
CA HIS A 22 9.33 -16.14 -2.81
C HIS A 22 10.19 -16.25 -1.54
N LEU A 23 10.45 -17.48 -1.14
CA LEU A 23 11.42 -17.82 -0.10
C LEU A 23 12.75 -18.20 -0.76
N SER A 24 13.84 -18.10 0.02
CA SER A 24 15.16 -18.57 -0.41
C SER A 24 15.20 -20.06 -0.81
N ALA A 25 14.25 -20.86 -0.31
CA ALA A 25 14.06 -22.25 -0.68
C ALA A 25 12.58 -22.61 -0.71
N GLY A 26 12.16 -23.41 -1.69
CA GLY A 26 10.78 -23.88 -1.87
C GLY A 26 10.11 -23.33 -3.13
N SER A 27 8.87 -23.75 -3.35
CA SER A 27 8.04 -23.23 -4.44
C SER A 27 7.47 -21.86 -4.08
N PRO A 28 7.30 -20.95 -5.04
CA PRO A 28 6.60 -19.70 -4.81
C PRO A 28 5.17 -19.89 -4.29
N GLN A 29 4.69 -18.94 -3.50
CA GLN A 29 3.38 -19.00 -2.87
C GLN A 29 2.49 -17.85 -3.32
N HIS A 30 1.33 -18.16 -3.87
CA HIS A 30 0.35 -17.16 -4.28
C HIS A 30 -0.49 -16.74 -3.08
N THR A 31 -0.49 -15.45 -2.76
CA THR A 31 -1.23 -14.88 -1.63
C THR A 31 -1.70 -13.46 -1.96
N SER A 32 -2.17 -12.70 -0.97
CA SER A 32 -2.52 -11.30 -1.10
C SER A 32 -1.91 -10.45 0.00
N ILE A 33 -1.45 -9.24 -0.35
CA ILE A 33 -1.27 -8.16 0.62
C ILE A 33 -2.64 -7.65 1.05
N ASP A 34 -2.80 -7.43 2.35
CA ASP A 34 -3.98 -6.90 3.02
C ASP A 34 -3.87 -5.42 3.40
N GLU A 35 -2.65 -5.01 3.75
CA GLU A 35 -2.31 -3.62 4.04
C GLU A 35 -0.94 -3.30 3.45
N ILE A 36 -0.79 -2.13 2.83
CA ILE A 36 0.50 -1.66 2.30
C ILE A 36 0.85 -0.29 2.87
N SER A 37 2.14 -0.07 3.11
CA SER A 37 2.75 1.21 3.48
C SER A 37 4.00 1.45 2.65
N LEU A 38 4.60 2.64 2.77
CA LEU A 38 5.80 3.01 2.01
C LEU A 38 6.96 2.00 2.16
N CYS A 39 7.13 1.40 3.33
CA CYS A 39 8.30 0.55 3.64
C CYS A 39 7.91 -0.88 4.08
N GLY A 40 6.71 -1.33 3.77
CA GLY A 40 6.29 -2.68 4.15
C GLY A 40 4.83 -2.98 3.87
N CYS A 41 4.49 -4.26 3.96
CA CYS A 41 3.14 -4.75 3.79
C CYS A 41 2.76 -5.71 4.92
N TYR A 42 1.47 -5.96 5.07
CA TYR A 42 0.91 -7.02 5.87
C TYR A 42 0.28 -8.05 4.93
N ILE A 43 0.67 -9.31 5.10
CA ILE A 43 0.15 -10.46 4.38
C ILE A 43 -0.39 -11.41 5.44
N GLU A 44 -1.67 -11.74 5.37
CA GLU A 44 -2.24 -12.80 6.18
C GLU A 44 -1.90 -14.17 5.57
N THR A 45 -1.43 -15.10 6.39
CA THR A 45 -1.02 -16.44 5.95
C THR A 45 -1.32 -17.47 7.03
N MET A 46 -1.75 -18.65 6.59
CA MET A 46 -1.94 -19.82 7.46
C MET A 46 -0.66 -20.66 7.59
N MET A 47 0.39 -20.32 6.83
CA MET A 47 1.68 -21.01 6.87
C MET A 47 2.54 -20.46 8.00
N GLY A 48 3.14 -21.36 8.77
CA GLY A 48 4.08 -20.99 9.82
C GLY A 48 5.44 -20.63 9.21
N TYR A 49 5.89 -19.39 9.40
CA TYR A 49 7.20 -18.95 8.97
C TYR A 49 8.07 -18.58 10.17
N SER A 50 9.36 -18.92 10.10
CA SER A 50 10.32 -18.47 11.11
C SER A 50 10.61 -16.97 10.93
N GLN A 51 10.76 -16.27 12.06
CA GLN A 51 11.21 -14.87 12.02
C GLN A 51 12.64 -14.77 11.48
N GLY A 52 12.97 -13.66 10.82
CA GLY A 52 14.32 -13.38 10.31
C GLY A 52 14.64 -14.04 8.96
N LEU A 53 13.70 -14.78 8.36
CA LEU A 53 13.84 -15.25 6.99
C LEU A 53 13.85 -14.06 6.01
N ALA A 54 14.63 -14.19 4.95
CA ALA A 54 14.61 -13.25 3.84
C ALA A 54 13.52 -13.65 2.84
N TRP A 55 12.73 -12.68 2.41
CA TRP A 55 11.61 -12.85 1.49
C TRP A 55 11.73 -11.84 0.36
N SER A 56 11.27 -12.21 -0.82
CA SER A 56 10.86 -11.24 -1.83
C SER A 56 9.38 -11.39 -2.12
N VAL A 57 8.74 -10.25 -2.37
CA VAL A 57 7.32 -10.16 -2.69
C VAL A 57 7.20 -9.49 -4.04
N ASP A 58 6.71 -10.23 -5.02
CA ASP A 58 6.42 -9.68 -6.34
C ASP A 58 4.94 -9.33 -6.41
N ALA A 59 4.67 -8.02 -6.43
CA ALA A 59 3.34 -7.46 -6.44
C ALA A 59 3.07 -6.72 -7.75
N SER A 60 2.00 -7.09 -8.44
CA SER A 60 1.51 -6.34 -9.60
C SER A 60 0.32 -5.49 -9.18
N VAL A 61 0.52 -4.18 -9.12
CA VAL A 61 -0.54 -3.22 -8.78
C VAL A 61 -1.01 -2.53 -10.05
N LYS A 62 -2.26 -2.77 -10.44
CA LYS A 62 -2.93 -1.97 -11.47
C LYS A 62 -3.78 -0.91 -10.80
N ALA A 63 -3.26 0.30 -10.68
CA ALA A 63 -4.00 1.44 -10.14
C ALA A 63 -4.68 2.23 -11.26
N LEU A 64 -5.98 2.52 -11.09
CA LEU A 64 -6.66 3.55 -11.87
C LEU A 64 -6.60 4.85 -11.07
N VAL A 65 -5.78 5.80 -11.54
CA VAL A 65 -5.69 7.13 -10.93
C VAL A 65 -6.68 8.06 -11.63
N THR A 66 -7.76 8.43 -10.94
CA THR A 66 -8.68 9.46 -11.42
C THR A 66 -8.34 10.77 -10.74
N THR A 67 -7.64 11.65 -11.44
CA THR A 67 -7.50 13.05 -11.01
C THR A 67 -8.78 13.79 -11.36
N ARG A 68 -9.52 14.24 -10.34
CA ARG A 68 -10.51 15.30 -10.55
C ARG A 68 -9.72 16.59 -10.71
N VAL A 69 -9.65 17.12 -11.93
CA VAL A 69 -9.35 18.52 -12.11
C VAL A 69 -10.56 19.25 -11.51
N GLY A 70 -10.35 19.90 -10.36
CA GLY A 70 -11.35 20.83 -9.85
C GLY A 70 -11.61 21.83 -10.96
N ASP A 71 -12.88 22.13 -11.21
CA ASP A 71 -13.25 23.25 -12.07
C ASP A 71 -12.87 24.52 -11.29
N ASP A 72 -11.58 24.81 -11.23
CA ASP A 72 -11.05 26.10 -10.82
C ASP A 72 -11.55 27.04 -11.90
N GLY A 73 -12.74 27.61 -11.68
CA GLY A 73 -13.38 28.54 -12.60
C GLY A 73 -12.37 29.59 -13.11
N PRO A 74 -12.66 30.27 -14.23
CA PRO A 74 -11.67 31.05 -14.96
C PRO A 74 -10.79 31.89 -14.00
N THR A 75 -9.48 31.65 -14.05
CA THR A 75 -8.50 32.38 -13.24
C THR A 75 -7.80 33.42 -14.12
N ASP A 76 -7.45 34.57 -13.54
CA ASP A 76 -6.62 35.56 -14.24
C ASP A 76 -5.17 35.05 -14.44
N ALA A 77 -4.35 35.82 -15.15
CA ALA A 77 -2.93 35.49 -15.37
C ALA A 77 -2.08 35.44 -14.07
N LEU A 78 -2.68 35.78 -12.92
CA LEU A 78 -2.07 35.75 -11.59
C LEU A 78 -2.67 34.64 -10.70
N GLY A 79 -3.52 33.76 -11.26
CA GLY A 79 -4.12 32.64 -10.54
C GLY A 79 -5.28 33.02 -9.60
N LYS A 80 -5.87 34.21 -9.73
CA LYS A 80 -7.03 34.63 -8.92
C LYS A 80 -8.33 34.24 -9.60
N ASN A 81 -9.25 33.66 -8.82
CA ASN A 81 -10.58 33.28 -9.31
C ASN A 81 -11.36 34.51 -9.80
N LEU A 82 -11.81 34.47 -11.07
CA LEU A 82 -12.76 35.42 -11.63
C LEU A 82 -14.16 34.99 -11.18
N ARG A 83 -14.57 35.41 -9.99
CA ARG A 83 -15.97 35.34 -9.54
C ARG A 83 -16.78 36.50 -10.10
#